data_AF-A0A3A2J6K3-F1
#
_entry.id   AF-A0A3A2J6K3-F1
#
_cell.length_a   1.000
_cell.length_b   1.000
_cell.length_c   1.000
_cell.angle_alpha   90.00
_cell.angle_beta   90.00
_cell.angle_gamma   90.00
#
_symmetry.space_group_name_H-M   'P 1'
#
loop_
_entity.id
_entity.type
_entity.pdbx_description
1 polymer ?
#
loop_
_entity_poly.entity_id
_entity_poly.type
_entity_poly.pdbx_seq_one_letter_code
_entity_poly.pdbx_strand_id
1 'polypeptide(L)' 'MELRTLQNHRCARCKVDVQHGFHVDHIMPLALGGSNTKENLQILCQKCNLSKGAKHPDIWNLDISKK' A
#
# COMPACT_ATOMS: atom_id res chain seq x y z
N MET A 1 7.73 -11.79 7.81
CA MET A 1 8.10 -12.53 6.58
C MET A 1 6.89 -12.84 5.68
N GLU A 2 5.69 -12.97 6.26
CA GLU A 2 4.46 -13.44 5.59
C GLU A 2 3.80 -12.45 4.60
N LEU A 3 3.75 -11.14 4.92
CA LEU A 3 3.02 -10.14 4.11
C LEU A 3 3.51 -10.04 2.65
N ARG A 4 4.81 -10.22 2.44
CA ARG A 4 5.43 -10.19 1.09
C ARG A 4 4.96 -11.36 0.25
N THR A 5 4.88 -12.54 0.86
CA THR A 5 4.40 -13.77 0.23
C THR A 5 2.90 -13.68 -0.03
N LEU A 6 2.11 -13.17 0.92
CA LEU A 6 0.66 -12.95 0.74
C LEU A 6 0.35 -12.00 -0.42
N GLN A 7 1.19 -11.00 -0.65
CA GLN A 7 1.08 -10.10 -1.79
C GLN A 7 1.82 -10.57 -3.05
N ASN A 8 2.31 -11.81 -3.09
CA ASN A 8 3.07 -12.38 -4.21
C ASN A 8 4.24 -11.51 -4.68
N HIS A 9 4.90 -10.83 -3.73
CA HIS A 9 5.98 -9.87 -4.00
C HIS A 9 5.58 -8.77 -4.99
N ARG A 10 4.30 -8.37 -4.98
CA ARG A 10 3.75 -7.30 -5.83
C ARG A 10 3.22 -6.16 -5.00
N CYS A 11 3.39 -4.94 -5.52
CA CYS A 11 2.78 -3.74 -4.97
C CYS A 11 1.25 -3.92 -4.89
N ALA A 12 0.65 -3.65 -3.73
CA ALA A 12 -0.79 -3.83 -3.50
C ALA A 12 -1.65 -3.05 -4.50
N ARG A 13 -1.17 -1.88 -4.93
CA ARG A 13 -1.86 -1.00 -5.90
C ARG A 13 -1.55 -1.34 -7.35
N CYS A 14 -0.32 -1.07 -7.81
CA CYS A 14 0.00 -1.14 -9.25
C CYS A 14 0.57 -2.49 -9.71
N LYS A 15 0.64 -3.48 -8.83
CA LYS A 15 1.04 -4.87 -9.12
C LYS A 15 2.45 -5.08 -9.70
N VAL A 16 3.29 -4.05 -9.74
CA VAL A 16 4.72 -4.18 -10.11
C VAL A 16 5.45 -5.08 -9.11
N ASP A 17 6.49 -5.76 -9.59
CA ASP A 17 7.38 -6.55 -8.74
C ASP A 17 8.08 -5.64 -7.72
N VAL A 18 8.16 -6.11 -6.48
CA VAL A 18 8.79 -5.40 -5.37
C VAL A 18 9.77 -6.30 -4.59
N GLN A 19 10.24 -7.39 -5.21
CA GLN A 19 11.19 -8.31 -4.55
C GLN A 19 12.47 -7.61 -4.12
N HIS A 20 12.91 -6.63 -4.91
CA HIS A 20 14.17 -5.91 -4.71
C HIS A 20 14.01 -4.62 -3.89
N GLY A 21 12.81 -4.26 -3.46
CA GLY A 21 12.59 -3.04 -2.68
C GLY A 21 11.12 -2.68 -2.54
N PHE A 22 10.70 -2.43 -1.30
CA PHE A 22 9.32 -2.10 -0.97
C PHE A 22 9.19 -1.28 0.30
N HIS A 23 8.03 -0.66 0.48
CA HIS A 23 7.62 0.00 1.71
C HIS A 23 6.43 -0.74 2.32
N VAL A 24 6.44 -0.90 3.64
CA VAL A 24 5.26 -1.31 4.41
C VAL A 24 4.50 -0.05 4.77
N ASP A 25 3.21 -0.05 4.49
CA ASP A 25 2.33 1.09 4.73
C ASP A 25 0.97 0.62 5.24
N HIS A 26 0.24 1.51 5.89
CA HIS A 26 -1.11 1.21 6.38
C HIS A 26 -2.14 1.43 5.26
N ILE A 27 -3.12 0.53 5.12
CA ILE A 27 -4.27 0.70 4.23
C ILE A 27 -5.04 1.94 4.67
N MET A 28 -5.63 1.90 5.86
CA MET A 28 -6.13 3.08 6.55
C MET A 28 -4.99 3.75 7.33
N PRO A 29 -4.65 5.02 7.05
CA PRO A 29 -3.65 5.75 7.83
C PRO A 29 -3.99 5.80 9.33
N LEU A 30 -2.99 5.70 10.20
CA LEU A 30 -3.18 5.80 11.65
C LEU A 30 -3.86 7.13 12.06
N ALA A 31 -3.53 8.23 11.37
CA ALA A 31 -4.14 9.55 11.60
C ALA A 31 -5.64 9.60 11.28
N LEU A 32 -6.17 8.62 10.54
CA LEU A 32 -7.59 8.48 10.20
C LEU A 32 -8.25 7.29 10.94
N GLY A 33 -7.63 6.81 12.02
CA GLY A 33 -8.17 5.72 12.83
C GLY A 33 -7.77 4.31 12.36
N GLY A 34 -6.78 4.19 11.48
CA GLY A 34 -6.22 2.89 11.09
C GLY A 34 -5.55 2.14 12.26
N SER A 35 -5.45 0.82 12.15
CA SER A 35 -4.81 -0.04 13.14
C SER A 35 -3.38 -0.44 12.73
N ASN A 36 -2.58 -0.95 13.68
CA ASN A 36 -1.28 -1.57 13.39
C ASN A 36 -1.38 -3.09 13.15
N THR A 37 -2.58 -3.62 12.89
CA THR A 37 -2.77 -5.05 12.70
C THR A 37 -2.33 -5.48 11.30
N LYS A 38 -2.02 -6.77 11.12
CA LYS A 38 -1.54 -7.29 9.83
C LYS A 38 -2.53 -7.02 8.69
N GLU A 39 -3.82 -7.00 8.99
CA GLU A 39 -4.92 -6.80 8.05
C GLU A 39 -4.96 -5.35 7.52
N ASN A 40 -4.44 -4.38 8.29
CA ASN A 40 -4.32 -3.00 7.86
C ASN A 40 -2.94 -2.68 7.27
N LEU A 41 -2.02 -3.64 7.17
CA LEU A 41 -0.71 -3.43 6.55
C LEU A 41 -0.72 -3.93 5.10
N GLN A 42 -0.06 -3.18 4.23
CA GLN A 42 0.15 -3.54 2.84
C GLN A 42 1.58 -3.22 2.41
N ILE A 43 2.01 -3.83 1.32
CA ILE A 43 3.30 -3.55 0.69
C ILE A 43 3.10 -2.73 -0.58
N LEU A 44 3.84 -1.63 -0.71
CA LEU A 44 3.81 -0.72 -1.84
C LEU A 44 5.20 -0.51 -2.45
N CYS A 45 5.25 -0.32 -3.76
CA CYS A 45 6.45 0.24 -4.40
C CYS A 45 6.61 1.71 -3.99
N GLN A 46 7.84 2.24 -4.08
CA GLN A 46 8.16 3.63 -3.72
C GLN A 46 7.20 4.65 -4.36
N LYS A 47 6.93 4.54 -5.67
CA LYS A 47 6.03 5.44 -6.39
C LYS A 47 4.60 5.42 -5.82
N CYS A 48 4.07 4.24 -5.53
CA CYS A 48 2.72 4.13 -4.96
C CYS A 48 2.67 4.66 -3.53
N ASN A 49 3.66 4.32 -2.71
CA ASN A 49 3.78 4.79 -1.33
C ASN A 49 3.80 6.33 -1.25
N LEU A 50 4.68 6.96 -2.05
CA LEU A 50 4.77 8.42 -2.14
C LEU A 50 3.49 9.08 -2.67
N SER A 51 2.80 8.44 -3.62
CA SER A 51 1.52 8.91 -4.17
C SER A 51 0.36 8.78 -3.16
N LYS A 52 0.41 7.81 -2.25
CA LYS A 52 -0.59 7.59 -1.21
C LYS A 52 -0.51 8.65 -0.12
N GLY A 53 0.66 8.78 0.49
CA GLY A 53 0.81 9.56 1.72
C GLY A 53 -0.23 9.17 2.78
N ALA A 54 -0.85 10.17 3.41
CA ALA A 54 -1.88 9.99 4.42
C ALA A 54 -3.33 10.02 3.86
N LYS A 55 -3.51 9.81 2.55
CA LYS A 55 -4.86 9.79 1.95
C LYS A 55 -5.68 8.60 2.47
N HIS A 56 -6.98 8.84 2.65
CA HIS A 56 -7.95 7.78 2.86
C HIS A 56 -7.96 6.81 1.66
N PRO A 57 -8.12 5.49 1.86
CA PRO A 57 -8.15 4.49 0.78
C PRO A 57 -9.08 4.86 -0.37
N ASP A 58 -10.31 5.30 -0.06
CA ASP A 58 -11.30 5.64 -1.08
C ASP A 58 -10.82 6.76 -1.99
N ILE A 59 -10.28 7.84 -1.41
CA ILE A 59 -9.73 8.96 -2.18
C ILE A 59 -8.54 8.49 -3.03
N TRP A 60 -7.68 7.64 -2.47
CA TRP A 60 -6.52 7.13 -3.19
C TRP A 60 -6.87 6.14 -4.31
N ASN A 61 -8.01 5.46 -4.20
CA ASN A 61 -8.55 4.58 -5.23
C ASN A 61 -9.26 5.37 -6.34
N LEU A 62 -9.78 6.57 -6.08
CA LEU A 62 -10.36 7.40 -7.15
C LEU A 62 -9.30 7.97 -8.11
N ASP A 63 -8.04 8.05 -7.66
CA ASP A 63 -6.87 8.44 -8.48
C ASP A 63 -6.55 7.42 -9.61
N ILE A 64 -7.32 6.31 -9.75
CA ILE A 64 -7.16 5.28 -10.80
C ILE A 64 -7.45 5.84 -12.21
N SER A 65 -8.18 6.95 -12.32
CA SER A 65 -8.66 7.53 -13.58
C SER A 65 -7.63 8.32 -14.41
N LYS A 66 -6.34 8.32 -14.03
CA LYS A 66 -5.28 9.07 -14.74
C LYS A 66 -4.12 8.21 -15.27
N LYS A 67 -4.31 6.90 -15.43
CA LYS A 67 -3.32 6.01 -16.03
C LYS A 67 -3.87 5.25 -17.21
#